data_AF-A0A2E3G8C2-F1
#
_entry.id   AF-A0A2E3G8C2-F1
#
_cell.length_a   1.000
_cell.length_b   1.000
_cell.length_c   1.000
_cell.angle_alpha   90.00
_cell.angle_beta   90.00
_cell.angle_gamma   90.00
#
_symmetry.space_group_name_H-M   'P 1'
#
loop_
_entity.id
_entity.type
_entity.pdbx_description
1 polymer ?
#
loop_
_entity_poly.entity_id
_entity_poly.type
_entity_poly.pdbx_seq_one_letter_code
_entity_poly.pdbx_strand_id
1 'polypeptide(L)'
;MKKIQRHDYDGNDIISTRTITINPVEYTQENMERLIQTIRDNLTPDLLKFKRLKYKGDSRYYGHCYHSTHALFLILNTDRLVPMSGEDFRGENHWWLQDKETQTIYDCTPEQYYIKEQQPPYDKGKKSSWYGWKGRPLVCTMNLVKRVAIHENIFLDDTETFVDQNDLNKFLKSS
;
A
#
# COMPACT_ATOMS: atom_id res chain seq x y z
N MET A 1 -12.30 10.80 -9.86
CA MET A 1 -11.52 9.55 -9.83
C MET A 1 -10.09 9.85 -9.39
N LYS A 2 -9.53 9.02 -8.52
CA LYS A 2 -8.15 9.14 -8.01
C LYS A 2 -7.22 8.30 -8.90
N LYS A 3 -6.05 8.84 -9.25
CA LYS A 3 -5.03 8.13 -10.04
C LYS A 3 -3.87 7.69 -9.13
N ILE A 4 -3.46 6.44 -9.26
CA ILE A 4 -2.34 5.83 -8.55
C ILE A 4 -1.38 5.33 -9.62
N GLN A 5 -0.15 5.86 -9.64
CA GLN A 5 0.81 5.58 -10.69
C GLN A 5 2.05 4.90 -10.17
N ARG A 6 2.59 4.00 -11.00
CA ARG A 6 3.81 3.26 -10.72
C ARG A 6 4.63 3.15 -12.02
N HIS A 7 5.74 3.88 -12.12
CA HIS A 7 6.63 3.89 -13.30
C HIS A 7 7.73 2.84 -13.23
N ASP A 8 7.80 1.86 -14.12
CA ASP A 8 8.98 1.00 -14.24
C ASP A 8 10.10 1.72 -15.01
N TYR A 9 11.34 1.45 -14.63
CA TYR A 9 12.52 2.17 -15.11
C TYR A 9 13.54 1.20 -15.68
N ASP A 10 14.23 1.64 -16.72
CA ASP A 10 15.54 1.13 -17.16
C ASP A 10 16.57 2.24 -16.96
N GLY A 11 17.49 2.05 -16.01
CA GLY A 11 18.33 3.14 -15.51
C GLY A 11 17.50 4.31 -14.96
N ASN A 12 17.58 5.46 -15.61
CA ASN A 12 16.83 6.67 -15.26
C ASN A 12 15.55 6.88 -16.10
N ASP A 13 15.38 6.08 -17.16
CA ASP A 13 14.32 6.27 -18.14
C ASP A 13 13.09 5.45 -17.76
N ILE A 14 11.90 6.05 -17.87
CA ILE A 14 10.64 5.34 -17.66
C ILE A 14 10.39 4.47 -18.89
N ILE A 15 10.20 3.16 -18.67
CA ILE A 15 9.89 2.21 -19.74
C ILE A 15 8.40 1.85 -19.78
N SER A 16 7.73 1.84 -18.63
CA SER A 16 6.29 1.67 -18.55
C SER A 16 5.70 2.39 -17.34
N THR A 17 4.40 2.67 -17.40
CA THR A 17 3.64 3.19 -16.28
C THR A 17 2.37 2.38 -16.09
N ARG A 18 2.28 1.71 -14.95
CA ARG A 18 1.02 1.18 -14.46
C ARG A 18 0.21 2.29 -13.81
N THR A 19 -1.02 2.49 -14.26
CA THR A 19 -1.97 3.47 -13.70
C THR A 19 -3.24 2.77 -13.25
N ILE A 20 -3.55 2.88 -11.96
CA ILE A 20 -4.86 2.55 -11.41
C ILE A 20 -5.67 3.83 -11.30
N THR A 21 -6.79 3.91 -12.00
CA THR A 21 -7.81 4.95 -11.83
C THR A 21 -8.98 4.37 -11.04
N ILE A 22 -9.23 4.90 -9.84
CA ILE A 22 -10.22 4.34 -8.90
C ILE A 22 -11.24 5.40 -8.49
N ASN A 23 -12.49 5.00 -8.25
CA ASN A 23 -13.44 5.80 -7.49
C ASN A 23 -13.10 5.69 -6.01
N PRO A 24 -12.54 6.74 -5.39
CA PRO A 24 -12.09 6.63 -4.00
C PRO A 24 -13.31 6.52 -3.07
N VAL A 25 -13.12 5.83 -1.96
CA VAL A 25 -14.17 5.59 -0.96
C VAL A 25 -14.14 6.71 0.08
N GLU A 26 -15.30 7.27 0.42
CA GLU A 26 -15.40 8.31 1.44
C GLU A 26 -14.94 7.82 2.81
N TYR A 27 -14.23 8.67 3.54
CA TYR A 27 -13.74 8.36 4.87
C TYR A 27 -14.85 8.49 5.92
N THR A 28 -15.45 7.35 6.25
CA THR A 28 -16.37 7.15 7.38
C THR A 28 -15.88 5.98 8.23
N GLN A 29 -16.29 5.92 9.49
CA GLN A 29 -15.94 4.80 10.37
C GLN A 29 -16.41 3.45 9.78
N GLU A 30 -17.64 3.41 9.24
CA GLU A 30 -18.20 2.23 8.58
C GLU A 30 -17.35 1.77 7.39
N ASN A 31 -16.99 2.70 6.49
CA ASN A 31 -16.15 2.37 5.34
C ASN A 31 -14.75 1.92 5.76
N MET A 32 -14.21 2.53 6.82
CA MET A 32 -12.90 2.19 7.36
C MET A 32 -12.88 0.75 7.89
N GLU A 33 -13.85 0.38 8.73
CA GLU A 33 -13.97 -0.97 9.28
C GLU A 33 -14.18 -2.02 8.18
N ARG A 34 -15.09 -1.73 7.25
CA ARG A 34 -15.36 -2.60 6.09
C ARG A 34 -14.10 -2.81 5.24
N LEU A 35 -13.40 -1.74 4.87
CA LEU A 35 -12.19 -1.84 4.05
C LEU A 35 -11.05 -2.55 4.78
N ILE A 36 -10.89 -2.36 6.09
CA ILE A 36 -9.91 -3.11 6.89
C ILE A 36 -10.19 -4.61 6.80
N GLN A 37 -11.45 -5.01 6.98
CA GLN A 37 -11.84 -6.42 6.90
C GLN A 37 -11.58 -6.99 5.51
N THR A 38 -12.02 -6.31 4.45
CA THR A 38 -11.79 -6.78 3.08
C THR A 38 -10.32 -6.81 2.70
N ILE A 39 -9.51 -5.87 3.18
CA ILE A 39 -8.05 -5.93 3.02
C ILE A 39 -7.51 -7.22 3.63
N ARG A 40 -7.88 -7.51 4.89
CA ARG A 40 -7.42 -8.70 5.64
C ARG A 40 -7.77 -10.00 4.95
N ASP A 41 -8.96 -10.08 4.38
CA ASP A 41 -9.44 -11.26 3.64
C ASP A 41 -8.67 -11.47 2.33
N ASN A 42 -8.09 -10.40 1.77
CA ASN A 42 -7.27 -10.44 0.56
C ASN A 42 -5.75 -10.52 0.82
N LEU A 43 -5.30 -10.58 2.09
CA LEU A 43 -3.89 -10.78 2.44
C LEU A 43 -3.51 -12.25 2.26
N THR A 44 -2.86 -12.53 1.12
CA THR A 44 -2.42 -13.87 0.74
C THR A 44 -0.90 -13.94 0.52
N PRO A 45 -0.27 -15.12 0.72
CA PRO A 45 1.20 -15.25 0.66
C PRO A 45 1.86 -14.80 -0.65
N ASP A 46 1.15 -14.86 -1.79
CA ASP A 46 1.70 -14.43 -3.09
C ASP A 46 1.99 -12.92 -3.16
N LEU A 47 1.31 -12.09 -2.35
CA LEU A 47 1.63 -10.67 -2.21
C LEU A 47 3.03 -10.45 -1.60
N LEU A 48 3.57 -11.46 -0.91
CA LEU A 48 4.90 -11.43 -0.28
C LEU A 48 5.97 -12.16 -1.10
N LYS A 49 5.65 -12.65 -2.32
CA LYS A 49 6.54 -13.49 -3.14
C LYS A 49 7.97 -12.97 -3.27
N PHE A 50 8.15 -11.65 -3.37
CA PHE A 50 9.46 -11.02 -3.55
C PHE A 50 10.05 -10.44 -2.26
N LYS A 51 9.36 -10.56 -1.12
CA LYS A 51 9.82 -10.04 0.17
C LYS A 51 10.66 -11.09 0.89
N ARG A 52 11.84 -10.68 1.35
CA ARG A 52 12.68 -11.49 2.25
C ARG A 52 12.18 -11.32 3.69
N LEU A 53 11.39 -12.28 4.15
CA LEU A 53 10.84 -12.32 5.51
C LEU A 53 11.85 -12.95 6.48
N LYS A 54 12.08 -12.30 7.63
CA LYS A 54 12.98 -12.80 8.69
C LYS A 54 12.34 -13.95 9.49
N TYR A 55 11.05 -13.84 9.79
CA TYR A 55 10.28 -14.82 10.55
C TYR A 55 9.17 -15.47 9.69
N LYS A 56 9.54 -16.25 8.68
CA LYS A 56 8.57 -16.92 7.79
C LYS A 56 7.61 -17.81 8.60
N GLY A 57 6.31 -17.69 8.32
CA GLY A 57 5.27 -18.50 8.96
C GLY A 57 4.88 -18.04 10.37
N ASP A 58 5.40 -16.91 10.86
CA ASP A 58 5.12 -16.43 12.22
C ASP A 58 3.64 -16.11 12.45
N SER A 59 2.97 -15.54 11.44
CA SER A 59 1.52 -15.37 11.37
C SER A 59 1.08 -15.16 9.91
N ARG A 60 -0.21 -15.34 9.60
CA ARG A 60 -0.75 -14.98 8.27
C ARG A 60 -0.66 -13.49 7.93
N TYR A 61 -0.47 -12.64 8.94
CA TYR A 61 -0.38 -11.18 8.80
C TYR A 61 1.05 -10.67 8.78
N TYR A 62 2.01 -11.49 9.19
CA TYR A 62 3.41 -11.09 9.26
C TYR A 62 3.94 -10.73 7.87
N GLY A 63 4.58 -9.56 7.78
CA GLY A 63 5.09 -9.01 6.54
C GLY A 63 4.06 -8.22 5.72
N HIS A 64 2.78 -8.21 6.10
CA HIS A 64 1.71 -7.53 5.35
C HIS A 64 1.47 -6.06 5.71
N CYS A 65 1.84 -5.63 6.92
CA CYS A 65 1.51 -4.32 7.49
C CYS A 65 1.69 -3.13 6.53
N TYR A 66 2.85 -3.02 5.85
CA TYR A 66 3.10 -1.89 4.97
C TYR A 66 2.09 -1.79 3.81
N HIS A 67 1.90 -2.87 3.05
CA HIS A 67 1.09 -2.79 1.84
C HIS A 67 -0.40 -2.81 2.14
N SER A 68 -0.83 -3.41 3.26
CA SER A 68 -2.21 -3.27 3.76
C SER A 68 -2.51 -1.82 4.15
N THR A 69 -1.63 -1.21 4.94
CA THR A 69 -1.80 0.18 5.40
C THR A 69 -1.78 1.16 4.23
N HIS A 70 -0.88 0.96 3.27
CA HIS A 70 -0.82 1.81 2.08
C HIS A 70 -2.01 1.59 1.14
N ALA A 71 -2.51 0.36 0.98
CA ALA A 71 -3.70 0.10 0.17
C ALA A 71 -4.94 0.79 0.75
N LEU A 72 -5.12 0.72 2.08
CA LEU A 72 -6.19 1.42 2.80
C LEU A 72 -6.15 2.94 2.53
N PHE A 73 -4.96 3.55 2.65
CA PHE A 73 -4.74 4.96 2.36
C PHE A 73 -5.04 5.34 0.90
N LEU A 74 -4.67 4.48 -0.03
CA LEU A 74 -4.86 4.73 -1.46
C LEU A 74 -6.33 4.64 -1.88
N ILE A 75 -7.12 3.78 -1.25
CA ILE A 75 -8.55 3.62 -1.56
C ILE A 75 -9.39 4.76 -0.99
N LEU A 76 -9.04 5.26 0.19
CA LEU A 76 -9.82 6.31 0.86
C LEU A 76 -9.63 7.71 0.25
N ASN A 77 -10.70 8.51 0.34
CA ASN A 77 -10.75 9.93 -0.01
C ASN A 77 -10.65 10.79 1.25
N THR A 78 -9.43 11.02 1.75
CA THR A 78 -9.23 11.90 2.91
C THR A 78 -7.80 12.40 3.01
N ASP A 79 -7.62 13.57 3.62
CA ASP A 79 -6.34 14.13 4.03
C ASP A 79 -6.10 14.00 5.56
N ARG A 80 -7.04 13.38 6.29
CA ARG A 80 -6.99 13.23 7.76
C ARG A 80 -6.04 12.14 8.23
N LEU A 81 -5.76 11.16 7.39
CA LEU A 81 -4.97 9.99 7.76
C LEU A 81 -3.49 10.26 7.50
N VAL A 82 -2.67 9.95 8.50
CA VAL A 82 -1.21 9.97 8.39
C VAL A 82 -0.63 8.56 8.54
N PRO A 83 0.40 8.20 7.75
CA PRO A 83 1.13 6.97 7.96
C PRO A 83 1.99 7.05 9.22
N MET A 84 1.89 6.03 10.03
CA MET A 84 2.68 5.85 11.25
C MET A 84 3.50 4.56 11.14
N SER A 85 4.71 4.57 11.72
CA SER A 85 5.49 3.36 11.89
C SER A 85 6.27 3.36 13.19
N GLY A 86 6.53 2.17 13.72
CA GLY A 86 7.27 1.95 14.97
C GLY A 86 7.97 0.60 14.96
N GLU A 87 9.10 0.51 15.64
CA GLU A 87 9.86 -0.73 15.76
C GLU A 87 9.21 -1.67 16.78
N ASP A 88 8.97 -2.91 16.37
CA ASP A 88 8.36 -3.95 17.18
C ASP A 88 9.37 -4.76 18.02
N PHE A 89 8.88 -5.72 18.80
CA PHE A 89 9.69 -6.57 19.68
C PHE A 89 10.74 -7.43 18.93
N ARG A 90 10.65 -7.55 17.60
CA ARG A 90 11.57 -8.30 16.74
C ARG A 90 12.63 -7.40 16.09
N GLY A 91 12.57 -6.10 16.36
CA GLY A 91 13.40 -5.09 15.70
C GLY A 91 12.94 -4.80 14.26
N GLU A 92 11.65 -5.01 13.94
CA GLU A 92 11.09 -4.73 12.62
C GLU A 92 10.07 -3.59 12.66
N ASN A 93 9.97 -2.81 11.58
CA ASN A 93 9.01 -1.72 11.51
C ASN A 93 7.59 -2.22 11.21
N HIS A 94 6.64 -1.85 12.07
CA HIS A 94 5.21 -2.01 11.88
C HIS A 94 4.56 -0.76 11.30
N TRP A 95 3.44 -0.88 10.58
CA TRP A 95 2.81 0.20 9.83
C TRP A 95 1.30 0.26 10.06
N TRP A 96 0.78 1.45 10.35
CA TRP A 96 -0.66 1.72 10.52
C TRP A 96 -1.01 3.13 10.04
N LEU A 97 -2.31 3.41 9.92
CA LEU A 97 -2.82 4.77 9.71
C LEU A 97 -3.30 5.34 11.04
N GLN A 98 -3.11 6.64 11.22
CA GLN A 98 -3.68 7.37 12.35
C GLN A 98 -4.45 8.59 11.87
N ASP A 99 -5.64 8.81 12.42
CA ASP A 99 -6.38 10.04 12.21
C ASP A 99 -5.69 11.20 12.94
N LYS A 100 -5.31 12.24 12.20
CA LYS A 100 -4.58 13.39 12.74
C LYS A 100 -5.37 14.22 13.74
N GLU A 101 -6.70 14.13 13.72
CA GLU A 101 -7.61 14.90 14.59
C GLU A 101 -8.02 14.09 15.81
N THR A 102 -8.54 12.87 15.61
CA THR A 102 -9.06 12.04 16.71
C THR A 102 -7.99 11.17 17.38
N GLN A 103 -6.80 11.07 16.78
CA GLN A 103 -5.74 10.14 17.17
C GLN A 103 -6.10 8.65 17.05
N THR A 104 -7.25 8.32 16.44
CA THR A 104 -7.71 6.95 16.21
C THR A 104 -6.71 6.18 15.36
N ILE A 105 -6.38 4.96 15.78
CA ILE A 105 -5.46 4.04 15.09
C ILE A 105 -6.25 3.07 14.21
N TYR A 106 -5.81 2.93 12.97
CA TYR A 106 -6.33 1.98 12.00
C TYR A 106 -5.21 1.06 11.52
N ASP A 107 -5.26 -0.20 11.95
CA ASP A 107 -4.26 -1.21 11.62
C ASP A 107 -4.96 -2.45 11.06
N CYS A 108 -4.54 -2.88 9.86
CA CYS A 108 -5.07 -4.07 9.23
C CYS A 108 -4.49 -5.37 9.80
N THR A 109 -3.41 -5.31 10.57
CA THR A 109 -2.58 -6.47 10.97
C THR A 109 -2.17 -6.51 12.45
N PRO A 110 -2.94 -6.00 13.43
CA PRO A 110 -2.52 -5.98 14.83
C PRO A 110 -2.43 -7.39 15.44
N GLU A 111 -3.20 -8.35 14.94
CA GLU A 111 -3.25 -9.72 15.45
C GLU A 111 -1.94 -10.48 15.27
N GLN A 112 -1.04 -10.02 14.39
CA GLN A 112 0.31 -10.61 14.32
C GLN A 112 1.05 -10.51 15.66
N TYR A 113 0.70 -9.53 16.49
CA TYR A 113 1.26 -9.31 17.82
C TYR A 113 0.45 -10.03 18.90
N TYR A 114 -0.87 -9.94 18.86
CA TYR A 114 -1.73 -10.51 19.89
C TYR A 114 -1.60 -12.03 20.01
N ILE A 115 -1.42 -12.76 18.89
CA ILE A 115 -1.18 -14.21 18.91
C ILE A 115 0.14 -14.60 19.58
N LYS A 116 1.02 -13.63 19.85
CA LYS A 116 2.31 -13.80 20.54
C LYS A 116 2.29 -13.19 21.94
N GLU A 117 1.11 -12.80 22.43
CA GLU A 117 0.96 -12.08 23.69
C GLU A 117 1.76 -10.77 23.71
N GLN A 118 1.97 -10.16 22.53
CA GLN A 118 2.64 -8.87 22.36
C GLN A 118 1.62 -7.79 21.97
N GLN A 119 2.02 -6.54 22.17
CA GLN A 119 1.28 -5.38 21.67
C GLN A 119 1.94 -4.85 20.39
N PRO A 120 1.14 -4.35 19.41
CA PRO A 120 1.69 -3.55 18.33
C PRO A 120 2.46 -2.34 18.90
N PRO A 121 3.54 -1.88 18.24
CA PRO A 121 4.44 -0.83 18.77
C PRO A 121 3.87 0.59 18.62
N TYR A 122 2.60 0.79 18.98
CA TYR A 122 1.92 2.08 18.86
C TYR A 122 2.53 3.15 19.77
N ASP A 123 3.02 2.75 20.94
CA ASP A 123 3.73 3.59 21.91
C ASP A 123 5.06 4.14 21.37
N LYS A 124 5.68 3.40 20.43
CA LYS A 124 6.94 3.77 19.76
C LYS A 124 6.72 4.41 18.39
N GLY A 125 5.45 4.66 18.03
CA GLY A 125 5.07 5.13 16.71
C GLY A 125 5.50 6.56 16.41
N LYS A 126 5.96 6.78 15.17
CA LYS A 126 6.23 8.12 14.63
C LYS A 126 5.61 8.28 13.24
N LYS A 127 5.22 9.52 12.92
CA LYS A 127 4.83 9.90 11.56
C LYS A 127 5.95 9.51 10.61
N SER A 128 5.58 8.83 9.54
CA SER A 128 6.53 8.20 8.62
C SER A 128 6.19 8.56 7.17
N SER A 129 7.17 8.53 6.28
CA SER A 129 6.93 8.69 4.84
C SER A 129 6.81 7.32 4.19
N TRP A 130 5.92 7.18 3.20
CA TRP A 130 5.77 5.93 2.45
C TRP A 130 7.11 5.47 1.86
N TYR A 131 7.43 4.20 2.03
CA TYR A 131 8.62 3.59 1.43
C TYR A 131 8.46 3.49 -0.09
N GLY A 132 9.56 3.75 -0.78
CA GLY A 132 9.66 3.59 -2.22
C GLY A 132 10.55 4.67 -2.80
N TRP A 133 11.40 4.30 -3.76
CA TRP A 133 12.15 5.29 -4.54
C TRP A 133 11.15 6.25 -5.21
N LYS A 134 11.28 7.55 -4.92
CA LYS A 134 10.37 8.62 -5.37
C LYS A 134 8.89 8.44 -4.93
N GLY A 135 8.63 7.83 -3.78
CA GLY A 135 7.27 7.69 -3.22
C GLY A 135 6.37 6.71 -3.98
N ARG A 136 7.00 5.82 -4.76
CA ARG A 136 6.32 4.86 -5.64
C ARG A 136 5.58 3.76 -4.86
N PRO A 137 4.28 3.53 -5.12
CA PRO A 137 3.57 2.37 -4.60
C PRO A 137 4.24 1.05 -5.01
N LEU A 138 4.26 0.08 -4.10
CA LEU A 138 4.80 -1.25 -4.39
C LEU A 138 3.82 -2.03 -5.28
N VAL A 139 4.33 -2.96 -6.10
CA VAL A 139 3.48 -3.83 -6.94
C VAL A 139 2.47 -4.60 -6.10
N CYS A 140 2.88 -5.10 -4.93
CA CYS A 140 1.98 -5.80 -4.01
C CYS A 140 0.87 -4.89 -3.46
N THR A 141 1.15 -3.61 -3.20
CA THR A 141 0.13 -2.62 -2.83
C THR A 141 -0.86 -2.40 -3.97
N MET A 142 -0.38 -2.20 -5.21
CA MET A 142 -1.23 -2.02 -6.39
C MET A 142 -2.15 -3.25 -6.61
N ASN A 143 -1.60 -4.45 -6.47
CA ASN A 143 -2.36 -5.70 -6.59
C ASN A 143 -3.41 -5.84 -5.49
N LEU A 144 -3.08 -5.44 -4.25
CA LEU A 144 -4.03 -5.46 -3.15
C LEU A 144 -5.16 -4.45 -3.37
N VAL A 145 -4.87 -3.22 -3.83
CA VAL A 145 -5.89 -2.22 -4.18
C VAL A 145 -6.86 -2.78 -5.21
N LYS A 146 -6.36 -3.42 -6.27
CA LYS A 146 -7.19 -4.06 -7.29
C LYS A 146 -8.10 -5.15 -6.71
N ARG A 147 -7.57 -6.02 -5.85
CA ARG A 147 -8.35 -7.09 -5.21
C ARG A 147 -9.47 -6.55 -4.34
N VAL A 148 -9.17 -5.55 -3.51
CA VAL A 148 -10.16 -4.90 -2.64
C VAL A 148 -11.22 -4.21 -3.50
N ALA A 149 -10.83 -3.50 -4.55
CA ALA A 149 -11.79 -2.83 -5.43
C ALA A 149 -12.76 -3.82 -6.10
N ILE A 150 -12.26 -4.95 -6.59
CA ILE A 150 -13.09 -6.01 -7.17
C ILE A 150 -14.06 -6.58 -6.12
N HIS A 151 -13.57 -6.90 -4.91
CA HIS A 151 -14.41 -7.46 -3.84
C HIS A 151 -15.50 -6.46 -3.42
N GLU A 152 -15.15 -5.19 -3.27
CA GLU A 152 -16.06 -4.12 -2.83
C GLU A 152 -16.93 -3.53 -3.95
N ASN A 153 -16.83 -4.07 -5.17
CA ASN A 153 -17.48 -3.52 -6.36
C ASN A 153 -17.19 -2.02 -6.56
N ILE A 154 -15.97 -1.59 -6.23
CA ILE A 154 -15.48 -0.23 -6.46
C ILE A 154 -14.99 -0.16 -7.90
N PHE A 155 -15.50 0.81 -8.66
CA PHE A 155 -15.02 1.05 -10.02
C PHE A 155 -13.51 1.33 -10.03
N LEU A 156 -12.80 0.53 -10.83
CA LEU A 156 -11.36 0.63 -11.02
C LEU A 156 -11.00 0.28 -12.47
N ASP A 157 -10.15 1.11 -13.06
CA ASP A 157 -9.46 0.86 -14.32
C ASP A 157 -7.95 0.69 -14.04
N ASP A 158 -7.33 -0.33 -14.64
CA ASP A 158 -5.93 -0.73 -14.40
C ASP A 158 -5.23 -0.91 -15.74
N THR A 159 -4.45 0.09 -16.12
CA THR A 159 -3.79 0.19 -17.42
C THR A 159 -2.28 0.19 -17.27
N GLU A 160 -1.59 -0.36 -18.28
CA GLU A 160 -0.14 -0.31 -18.42
C GLU A 160 0.16 0.42 -19.73
N THR A 161 0.88 1.54 -19.66
CA THR A 161 1.35 2.26 -20.84
C THR A 161 2.85 2.06 -20.99
N PHE A 162 3.31 1.69 -22.18
CA PHE A 162 4.73 1.56 -22.51
C PHE A 162 5.19 2.84 -23.21
N VAL A 163 6.41 3.29 -22.91
CA VAL A 163 7.01 4.40 -23.66
C VAL A 163 7.43 3.88 -25.03
N ASP A 164 6.86 4.44 -26.10
CA ASP A 164 7.19 4.05 -27.47
C ASP A 164 8.64 4.46 -27.78
N GLN A 165 9.50 3.47 -28.02
CA GLN A 165 10.90 3.71 -28.39
C GLN A 165 11.06 4.45 -29.72
N ASN A 166 9.99 4.58 -30.53
CA ASN A 166 10.00 5.35 -31.77
C ASN A 166 9.97 6.87 -31.56
N ASP A 167 9.50 7.38 -30.41
CA ASP A 167 9.51 8.83 -30.13
C ASP A 167 10.89 9.35 -29.68
N LEU A 168 11.74 8.49 -29.11
CA LEU A 168 13.14 8.81 -28.77
C LEU A 168 13.98 9.09 -30.04
N ASN A 169 13.74 8.34 -31.12
CA ASN A 169 14.44 8.54 -32.40
C ASN A 169 13.94 9.75 -33.21
N LYS A 170 12.78 10.33 -32.85
CA LYS A 170 12.25 11.54 -33.49
C LYS A 170 12.89 12.83 -32.95
N PHE A 171 13.34 12.79 -31.69
CA PHE A 171 14.10 13.89 -31.07
C PHE A 171 15.59 13.90 -31.46
N LEU A 172 16.19 12.74 -31.73
CA LEU A 172 17.61 12.65 -32.11
C LEU A 172 17.88 12.80 -33.62
N LYS A 173 16.84 12.83 -34.46
CA LYS A 173 16.95 13.08 -35.92
C LYS A 173 16.54 14.49 -36.33
N SER A 174 16.28 15.37 -35.36
CA SER A 174 15.98 16.79 -35.58
C SER A 174 17.05 17.72 -34.98
N SER A 175 18.23 17.18 -34.63
CA SER A 175 19.43 17.94 -34.22
C SER A 175 20.48 17.98 -35.33
#